data_AF-A0A2I2ZCX5-F1
#
_entry.id   AF-A0A2I2ZCX5-F1
#
_cell.length_a   1.000
_cell.length_b   1.000
_cell.length_c   1.000
_cell.angle_alpha   90.00
_cell.angle_beta   90.00
_cell.angle_gamma   90.00
#
_symmetry.space_group_name_H-M   'P 1'
#
loop_
_entity.id
_entity.type
_entity.pdbx_description
1 polymer ?
#
loop_
_entity_poly.entity_id
_entity_poly.type
_entity_poly.pdbx_seq_one_letter_code
_entity_poly.pdbx_strand_id
1 'polypeptide(L)'
;MNVRRVESISAQLEEASSTGDSVEDELEMATVRHRPEALELLEAQSKFTKKELQILYRGFKNECPSGVVNEETFKEIYSQFFPQGDSTTYAHFLFNAFDTDHNGAVSFE
;
A
#
# COMPACT_ATOMS: atom_id res chain seq x y z
N MET A 1 43.55 2.20 -10.91
CA MET A 1 42.52 3.06 -11.56
C MET A 1 42.42 2.64 -13.03
N ASN A 2 41.41 1.86 -13.40
CA ASN A 2 41.23 1.36 -14.77
C ASN A 2 40.03 2.07 -15.42
N VAL A 3 40.32 3.14 -16.16
CA VAL A 3 39.37 3.99 -16.89
C VAL A 3 38.68 3.26 -18.05
N ARG A 4 39.10 2.03 -18.40
CA ARG A 4 38.44 1.22 -19.45
C ARG A 4 37.19 0.47 -18.98
N ARG A 5 36.87 0.49 -17.68
CA ARG A 5 35.65 -0.16 -17.15
C ARG A 5 34.43 0.77 -17.21
N VAL A 6 34.64 2.09 -17.23
CA VAL A 6 33.53 3.06 -17.21
C VAL A 6 32.87 3.23 -18.58
N GLU A 7 33.63 3.14 -19.68
CA GLU A 7 33.06 3.22 -21.04
C GLU A 7 32.21 2.00 -21.40
N SER A 8 32.50 0.82 -20.82
CA SER A 8 31.71 -0.39 -21.02
C SER A 8 30.36 -0.37 -20.28
N ILE A 9 30.21 0.49 -19.27
CA ILE A 9 28.96 0.61 -18.49
C ILE A 9 28.02 1.61 -19.16
N SER A 10 28.54 2.69 -19.77
CA SER A 10 27.71 3.66 -20.52
C SER A 10 27.03 3.04 -21.74
N ALA A 11 27.68 2.12 -22.45
CA ALA A 11 27.07 1.43 -23.59
C ALA A 11 25.96 0.42 -23.20
N GLN A 12 25.89 0.01 -21.93
CA GLN A 12 24.87 -0.94 -21.44
C GLN A 12 23.64 -0.25 -20.81
N LEU A 13 23.68 1.08 -20.65
CA LEU A 13 22.56 1.87 -20.10
C LEU A 13 21.62 2.44 -21.17
N GLU A 14 21.96 2.33 -22.46
CA GLU A 14 21.13 2.84 -23.57
C GLU A 14 20.25 1.77 -24.25
N GLU A 15 20.38 0.48 -23.90
CA GLU A 15 19.65 -0.64 -24.53
C GLU A 15 18.44 -1.17 -23.73
N ALA A 16 18.03 -0.49 -22.65
CA ALA A 16 16.82 -0.84 -21.88
C ALA A 16 15.62 0.07 -22.20
N SER A 17 15.65 0.76 -23.32
CA SER A 17 14.51 1.48 -23.89
C SER A 17 13.95 0.67 -25.06
N SER A 18 12.66 0.36 -25.02
CA SER A 18 11.85 -0.27 -26.08
C SER A 18 11.80 -1.81 -26.13
N THR A 19 10.86 -2.44 -25.41
CA THR A 19 9.66 -3.14 -25.96
C THR A 19 9.02 -4.12 -24.96
N GLY A 20 7.69 -4.06 -24.81
CA GLY A 20 6.83 -5.00 -24.05
C GLY A 20 5.94 -4.27 -23.03
N ASP A 21 5.01 -3.40 -23.43
CA ASP A 21 3.67 -3.67 -23.97
C ASP A 21 2.71 -4.43 -23.01
N SER A 22 1.97 -3.61 -22.24
CA SER A 22 0.50 -3.55 -22.19
C SER A 22 -0.35 -4.64 -21.53
N VAL A 23 0.17 -5.76 -21.04
CA VAL A 23 -0.71 -6.80 -20.45
C VAL A 23 -1.01 -6.63 -18.95
N GLU A 24 -0.24 -5.83 -18.23
CA GLU A 24 -0.44 -5.64 -16.77
C GLU A 24 -1.44 -4.51 -16.47
N ASP A 25 -1.48 -3.47 -17.31
CA ASP A 25 -2.40 -2.32 -17.18
C ASP A 25 -3.84 -2.69 -17.62
N GLU A 26 -4.02 -3.64 -18.55
CA GLU A 26 -5.36 -4.14 -18.94
C GLU A 26 -5.96 -5.11 -17.92
N LEU A 27 -5.14 -5.85 -17.15
CA LEU A 27 -5.64 -6.77 -16.13
C LEU A 27 -6.07 -6.05 -14.84
N GLU A 28 -5.52 -4.86 -14.58
CA GLU A 28 -5.88 -4.00 -13.45
C GLU A 28 -7.19 -3.23 -13.65
N MET A 29 -7.71 -3.18 -14.88
CA MET A 29 -8.97 -2.49 -15.23
C MET A 29 -10.22 -3.35 -14.97
N ALA A 30 -10.06 -4.65 -14.70
CA ALA A 30 -11.16 -5.60 -14.55
C ALA A 30 -11.55 -5.90 -13.09
N THR A 31 -10.73 -5.56 -12.10
CA THR A 31 -11.08 -5.73 -10.69
C THR A 31 -11.83 -4.51 -10.15
N VAL A 32 -13.12 -4.45 -10.47
CA VAL A 32 -14.17 -3.81 -9.68
C VAL A 32 -13.89 -2.36 -9.27
N ARG A 33 -14.15 -1.48 -10.24
CA ARG A 33 -14.60 -0.09 -10.10
C ARG A 33 -15.16 0.27 -8.71
N HIS A 34 -14.32 0.83 -7.84
CA HIS A 34 -14.78 1.71 -6.78
C HIS A 34 -14.24 3.13 -7.03
N ARG A 35 -15.14 4.08 -6.79
CA ARG A 35 -15.23 5.39 -7.42
C ARG A 35 -13.95 6.24 -7.34
N PRO A 36 -13.64 7.02 -8.41
CA PRO A 36 -12.57 8.01 -8.38
C PRO A 36 -12.74 9.09 -7.30
N GLU A 37 -13.96 9.30 -6.77
CA GLU A 37 -14.25 10.33 -5.74
C GLU A 37 -13.51 10.10 -4.41
N ALA A 38 -13.33 8.84 -3.97
CA ALA A 38 -12.65 8.57 -2.70
C ALA A 38 -11.14 8.78 -2.82
N LEU A 39 -10.50 8.27 -3.88
CA LEU A 39 -9.05 8.37 -4.06
C LEU A 39 -8.58 9.80 -4.33
N GLU A 40 -9.33 10.61 -5.08
CA GLU A 40 -8.98 12.02 -5.31
C GLU A 40 -9.14 12.87 -4.03
N LEU A 41 -10.14 12.56 -3.20
CA LEU A 41 -10.30 13.19 -1.89
C LEU A 41 -9.17 12.79 -0.94
N LEU A 42 -8.82 11.50 -0.89
CA LEU A 42 -7.72 10.97 -0.09
C LEU A 42 -6.37 11.52 -0.55
N GLU A 43 -6.17 11.74 -1.85
CA GLU A 43 -4.96 12.39 -2.38
C GLU A 43 -4.88 13.86 -1.93
N ALA A 44 -6.02 14.57 -1.87
CA ALA A 44 -6.06 15.95 -1.39
C ALA A 44 -5.91 16.07 0.15
N GLN A 45 -6.33 15.04 0.90
CA GLN A 45 -6.32 15.03 2.37
C GLN A 45 -5.09 14.35 2.98
N SER A 46 -4.35 13.57 2.19
CA SER A 46 -3.15 12.86 2.63
C SER A 46 -1.89 13.37 1.92
N LYS A 47 -0.74 12.75 2.23
CA LYS A 47 0.54 13.01 1.55
C LYS A 47 0.91 11.89 0.58
N PHE A 48 -0.06 11.07 0.20
CA PHE A 48 0.13 9.95 -0.72
C PHE A 48 -0.36 10.33 -2.12
N THR A 49 0.36 9.86 -3.14
CA THR A 49 -0.08 9.94 -4.53
C THR A 49 -1.23 8.97 -4.79
N LYS A 50 -2.04 9.23 -5.82
CA LYS A 50 -3.10 8.30 -6.27
C LYS A 50 -2.63 6.86 -6.43
N LYS A 51 -1.39 6.65 -6.92
CA LYS A 51 -0.79 5.32 -7.10
C LYS A 51 -0.46 4.65 -5.77
N GLU A 52 0.07 5.38 -4.80
CA GLU A 52 0.34 4.85 -3.45
C GLU A 52 -0.96 4.48 -2.72
N LEU A 53 -1.99 5.33 -2.83
CA LEU A 53 -3.31 5.05 -2.28
C LEU A 53 -3.94 3.80 -2.88
N GLN A 54 -3.79 3.56 -4.19
CA GLN A 54 -4.25 2.32 -4.84
C GLN A 54 -3.52 1.09 -4.30
N ILE A 55 -2.20 1.16 -4.14
CA ILE A 55 -1.40 0.05 -3.59
C ILE A 55 -1.83 -0.25 -2.15
N LEU A 56 -1.97 0.79 -1.32
CA LEU A 56 -2.43 0.68 0.06
C LEU A 56 -3.85 0.10 0.13
N TYR A 57 -4.79 0.60 -0.68
CA TYR A 57 -6.18 0.12 -0.72
C TYR A 57 -6.25 -1.34 -1.14
N ARG A 58 -5.46 -1.75 -2.14
CA ARG A 58 -5.38 -3.14 -2.57
C ARG A 58 -4.83 -4.03 -1.47
N GLY A 59 -3.76 -3.62 -0.80
CA GLY A 59 -3.21 -4.33 0.37
C GLY A 59 -4.26 -4.48 1.46
N PHE A 60 -4.95 -3.39 1.79
CA PHE A 60 -6.01 -3.35 2.78
C PHE A 60 -7.18 -4.28 2.42
N LYS A 61 -7.64 -4.28 1.17
CA LYS A 61 -8.73 -5.16 0.70
C LYS A 61 -8.35 -6.64 0.66
N ASN A 62 -7.07 -6.95 0.45
CA ASN A 62 -6.57 -8.31 0.50
C ASN A 62 -6.55 -8.86 1.94
N GLU A 63 -6.11 -8.05 2.90
CA GLU A 63 -6.09 -8.42 4.32
C GLU A 63 -7.49 -8.39 4.96
N CYS A 64 -8.35 -7.47 4.53
CA CYS A 64 -9.69 -7.25 5.09
C CYS A 64 -10.74 -7.19 3.96
N PRO A 65 -11.27 -8.35 3.53
CA PRO A 65 -12.26 -8.42 2.44
C PRO A 65 -13.52 -7.61 2.70
N SER A 66 -13.91 -7.49 3.99
CA SER A 66 -15.04 -6.68 4.48
C SER A 66 -14.86 -5.17 4.20
N GLY A 67 -13.63 -4.70 4.03
CA GLY A 67 -13.30 -3.26 3.91
C GLY A 67 -13.27 -2.52 5.25
N VAL A 68 -13.31 -3.23 6.38
CA VAL A 68 -13.18 -2.67 7.73
C VAL A 68 -12.33 -3.60 8.60
N VAL A 69 -11.53 -3.02 9.50
CA VAL A 69 -10.69 -3.74 10.45
C VAL A 69 -11.22 -3.50 11.85
N ASN A 70 -11.46 -4.56 12.61
CA ASN A 70 -11.80 -4.44 14.03
C ASN A 70 -10.54 -4.51 14.90
N GLU A 71 -10.69 -4.22 16.20
CA GLU A 71 -9.56 -4.16 17.13
C GLU A 71 -8.80 -5.49 17.24
N GLU A 72 -9.50 -6.63 17.22
CA GLU A 72 -8.91 -7.95 17.32
C GLU A 72 -8.04 -8.28 16.11
N THR A 73 -8.57 -8.09 14.90
CA THR A 73 -7.83 -8.29 13.65
C THR A 73 -6.64 -7.33 13.55
N PHE A 74 -6.82 -6.07 13.98
CA PHE A 74 -5.72 -5.10 14.00
C PHE A 74 -4.57 -5.58 14.91
N LYS A 75 -4.89 -6.07 16.12
CA LYS A 75 -3.90 -6.62 17.05
C LYS A 75 -3.16 -7.83 16.49
N GLU A 76 -3.86 -8.73 15.81
CA GLU A 76 -3.25 -9.91 15.18
C GLU A 76 -2.25 -9.50 14.11
N ILE A 77 -2.64 -8.61 13.18
CA ILE A 77 -1.77 -8.11 12.12
C ILE A 77 -0.59 -7.35 12.72
N TYR A 78 -0.85 -6.48 13.70
CA TYR A 78 0.19 -5.67 14.33
C TYR A 78 1.22 -6.53 15.09
N SER A 79 0.78 -7.63 15.70
CA SER A 79 1.67 -8.55 16.42
C SER A 79 2.65 -9.29 15.52
N GLN A 80 2.36 -9.44 14.22
CA GLN A 80 3.28 -10.08 13.26
C GLN A 80 4.59 -9.29 13.08
N PHE A 81 4.56 -7.97 13.31
CA PHE A 81 5.76 -7.12 13.29
C PHE A 81 6.65 -7.30 14.52
N PHE A 82 6.14 -7.95 15.58
CA PHE A 82 6.81 -8.12 16.86
C PHE A 82 6.80 -9.59 17.32
N PRO A 83 7.51 -10.49 16.62
CA PRO A 83 7.45 -11.94 16.89
C PRO A 83 7.95 -12.36 18.28
N GLN A 84 8.61 -11.47 19.02
CA GLN A 84 9.14 -11.72 20.37
C GLN A 84 8.55 -10.78 21.44
N GLY A 85 7.65 -9.87 21.09
CA GLY A 85 7.12 -8.85 21.99
C GLY A 85 5.60 -8.89 22.09
N ASP A 86 5.07 -8.56 23.27
CA ASP A 86 3.63 -8.30 23.40
C ASP A 86 3.31 -6.90 22.88
N SER A 87 2.74 -6.84 21.68
CA SER A 87 2.31 -5.58 21.07
C SER A 87 0.85 -5.21 21.39
N THR A 88 0.11 -6.07 22.10
CA THR A 88 -1.34 -5.98 22.27
C THR A 88 -1.79 -4.65 22.87
N THR A 89 -1.11 -4.21 23.93
CA THR A 89 -1.44 -2.96 24.62
C THR A 89 -1.19 -1.74 23.73
N TYR A 90 -0.09 -1.75 22.98
CA TYR A 90 0.24 -0.65 22.09
C TYR A 90 -0.67 -0.63 20.85
N ALA A 91 -0.99 -1.81 20.31
CA ALA A 91 -1.95 -1.98 19.22
C ALA A 91 -3.34 -1.46 19.60
N HIS A 92 -3.80 -1.67 20.84
CA HIS A 92 -5.06 -1.08 21.32
C HIS A 92 -5.02 0.45 21.30
N PHE A 93 -3.94 1.08 21.78
CA PHE A 93 -3.83 2.54 21.76
C PHE A 93 -3.77 3.11 20.34
N LEU A 94 -3.06 2.42 19.43
CA LEU A 94 -3.03 2.81 18.02
C LEU A 94 -4.39 2.64 17.36
N PHE A 95 -5.06 1.51 17.58
CA PHE A 95 -6.41 1.27 17.06
C PHE A 95 -7.37 2.37 17.51
N ASN A 96 -7.37 2.71 18.80
CA ASN A 96 -8.24 3.76 19.34
C ASN A 96 -7.89 5.17 18.83
N ALA A 97 -6.66 5.38 18.33
CA ALA A 97 -6.28 6.62 17.66
C ALA A 97 -6.76 6.67 16.20
N PHE A 98 -6.94 5.51 15.55
CA PHE A 98 -7.49 5.40 14.21
C PHE A 98 -9.03 5.31 14.20
N ASP A 99 -9.65 4.72 15.21
CA ASP A 99 -11.11 4.67 15.39
C ASP A 99 -11.64 6.00 15.95
N THR A 100 -11.64 7.04 15.11
CA THR A 100 -12.10 8.39 15.48
C THR A 100 -13.59 8.46 15.80
N ASP A 101 -14.37 7.53 15.24
CA ASP A 101 -15.82 7.46 15.42
C ASP A 101 -16.23 6.58 16.62
N HIS A 102 -15.26 5.90 17.26
CA HIS A 102 -15.45 4.98 18.37
C HIS A 102 -16.51 3.91 18.10
N ASN A 103 -16.55 3.40 16.87
CA ASN A 103 -17.52 2.41 16.44
C ASN A 103 -16.96 0.97 16.49
N GLY A 104 -15.70 0.81 16.88
CA GLY A 104 -15.01 -0.47 16.97
C GLY A 104 -14.50 -0.99 15.62
N ALA A 105 -14.47 -0.15 14.58
CA ALA A 105 -14.04 -0.49 13.23
C ALA A 105 -13.29 0.67 12.56
N VAL A 106 -12.16 0.35 11.95
CA VAL A 106 -11.35 1.29 11.16
C VAL A 106 -11.51 0.96 9.68
N SER A 107 -11.93 1.97 8.91
CA SER A 107 -11.97 1.90 7.44
C SER A 107 -10.64 2.35 6.83
N PHE A 108 -10.54 2.27 5.50
CA PHE A 108 -9.35 2.72 4.79
C PHE A 108 -9.16 4.24 4.77
N GLU A 109 -10.25 5.00 4.87
CA GLU A 109 -10.27 6.47 4.75
C GLU A 109 -9.75 7.19 6.00
#